data_AF-A0A397W1A4-F1
#
_entry.id   AF-A0A397W1A4-F1
#
_cell.length_a   1.000
_cell.length_b   1.000
_cell.length_c   1.000
_cell.angle_alpha   90.00
_cell.angle_beta   90.00
_cell.angle_gamma   90.00
#
_symmetry.space_group_name_H-M   'P 1'
#
loop_
_entity.id
_entity.type
_entity.pdbx_description
1 polymer ?
#
loop_
_entity_poly.entity_id
_entity_poly.type
_entity_poly.pdbx_seq_one_letter_code
_entity_poly.pdbx_strand_id
1 'polypeptide(L)'
;MIENTQDNKRRHEEDECDNRKKVKNVLKTTTLFDCDIKFCELKKNKTYSCRRFWVVYEVLWNEGKENRQIVAAKVVDNADTQESVRDFKREVNTLRTSQYCKEHIIQFYGLSQSI
;
A
#
# COMPACT_ATOMS: atom_id res chain seq x y z
N MET A 1 21.75 -45.03 16.16
CA MET A 1 22.03 -43.94 15.20
C MET A 1 20.95 -43.98 14.15
N ILE A 2 20.12 -42.93 14.13
CA ILE A 2 19.29 -42.36 13.05
C ILE A 2 18.18 -41.63 13.81
N GLU A 3 18.39 -40.35 14.09
CA GLU A 3 17.30 -39.42 14.40
C GLU A 3 17.22 -38.48 13.21
N ASN A 4 16.25 -38.74 12.33
CA ASN A 4 15.91 -37.86 11.22
C ASN A 4 15.01 -36.75 11.76
N THR A 5 15.56 -35.55 11.71
CA THR A 5 14.92 -34.26 11.97
C THR A 5 13.71 -34.08 11.05
N GLN A 6 12.51 -33.96 11.62
CA GLN A 6 11.33 -33.52 10.87
C GLN A 6 11.18 -32.01 11.00
N ASP A 7 11.47 -31.33 9.90
CA ASP A 7 11.03 -29.99 9.54
C ASP A 7 9.52 -29.85 9.75
N ASN A 8 9.11 -29.10 10.78
CA ASN A 8 7.72 -28.64 10.85
C ASN A 8 7.59 -27.37 11.72
N LYS A 9 7.98 -26.22 11.18
CA LYS A 9 7.66 -24.94 11.84
C LYS A 9 7.73 -23.73 10.92
N ARG A 10 6.94 -23.69 9.84
CA ARG A 10 6.71 -22.46 9.05
C ARG A 10 5.34 -22.44 8.40
N ARG A 11 4.27 -22.44 9.19
CA ARG A 11 2.92 -22.04 8.76
C ARG A 11 2.11 -21.61 9.98
N HIS A 12 2.24 -20.34 10.37
CA HIS A 12 1.25 -19.63 11.18
C HIS A 12 1.68 -18.16 11.27
N GLU A 13 1.37 -17.37 10.25
CA GLU A 13 1.44 -15.90 10.33
C GLU A 13 0.56 -15.20 9.26
N GLU A 14 -0.40 -15.90 8.63
CA GLU A 14 -1.14 -15.36 7.47
C GLU A 14 -2.53 -14.75 7.77
N ASP A 15 -3.09 -14.81 8.99
CA ASP A 15 -4.51 -14.46 9.19
C ASP A 15 -4.83 -13.27 10.13
N GLU A 16 -3.87 -12.39 10.44
CA GLU A 16 -4.09 -11.29 11.41
C GLU A 16 -4.11 -9.85 10.85
N CYS A 17 -4.21 -9.61 9.54
CA CYS A 17 -4.21 -8.23 9.01
C CYS A 17 -5.64 -7.70 8.71
N ASP A 18 -6.73 -8.40 9.09
CA ASP A 18 -8.12 -8.04 8.71
C ASP A 18 -9.11 -7.72 9.87
N ASN A 19 -8.60 -7.30 11.04
CA ASN A 19 -9.45 -6.85 12.15
C ASN A 19 -9.30 -5.34 12.42
N ARG A 20 -10.04 -4.49 11.68
CA ARG A 20 -10.29 -3.11 12.14
C ARG A 20 -11.75 -2.70 11.97
N LYS A 21 -12.34 -2.37 13.13
CA LYS A 21 -13.70 -1.87 13.35
C LYS A 21 -13.97 -0.59 12.57
N LYS A 22 -15.11 -0.55 11.87
CA LYS A 22 -15.72 0.67 11.31
C LYS A 22 -16.10 1.62 12.44
N VAL A 23 -15.35 2.71 12.61
CA VAL A 23 -15.85 3.92 13.27
C VAL A 23 -16.13 4.94 12.17
N LYS A 24 -17.41 5.12 11.86
CA LYS A 24 -17.88 6.13 10.90
C LYS A 24 -17.83 7.50 11.58
N ASN A 25 -16.77 8.26 11.37
CA ASN A 25 -16.85 9.71 11.47
C ASN A 25 -16.82 10.28 10.06
N VAL A 26 -18.00 10.75 9.63
CA VAL A 26 -18.21 11.47 8.37
C VAL A 26 -17.59 12.85 8.53
N LEU A 27 -16.26 12.92 8.40
CA LEU A 27 -15.56 14.18 8.21
C LEU A 27 -15.51 14.42 6.70
N LYS A 28 -16.17 15.50 6.26
CA LYS A 28 -16.13 16.02 4.89
C LYS A 28 -14.67 16.11 4.45
N THR A 29 -14.23 15.13 3.65
CA THR A 29 -12.86 15.01 3.17
C THR A 29 -12.63 16.05 2.09
N THR A 30 -12.13 17.22 2.49
CA THR A 30 -11.38 18.08 1.58
C THR A 30 -10.27 17.20 1.00
N THR A 31 -10.25 17.00 -0.32
CA THR A 31 -9.25 16.17 -1.01
C THR A 31 -7.86 16.74 -0.70
N LEU A 32 -7.17 16.09 0.24
CA LEU A 32 -5.91 16.57 0.81
C LEU A 32 -4.72 16.33 -0.14
N PHE A 33 -4.92 15.47 -1.15
CA PHE A 33 -3.92 15.03 -2.11
C PHE A 33 -4.53 14.95 -3.50
N ASP A 34 -3.77 15.40 -4.51
CA ASP A 34 -4.09 15.20 -5.91
C ASP A 34 -3.88 13.72 -6.26
N CYS A 35 -4.97 12.98 -6.44
CA CYS A 35 -4.96 11.56 -6.79
C CYS A 35 -4.94 11.40 -8.31
N ASP A 36 -3.98 10.61 -8.79
CA ASP A 36 -3.73 10.36 -10.21
C ASP A 36 -4.44 9.09 -10.70
N ILE A 37 -4.72 8.16 -9.78
CA ILE A 37 -5.21 6.80 -10.07
C ILE A 37 -6.58 6.60 -9.41
N LYS A 38 -7.55 6.10 -10.19
CA LYS A 38 -8.86 5.77 -9.64
C LYS A 38 -8.77 4.48 -8.84
N PHE A 39 -9.34 4.47 -7.63
CA PHE A 39 -9.28 3.29 -6.78
C PHE A 39 -9.91 2.04 -7.43
N CYS A 40 -10.93 2.21 -8.27
CA CYS A 40 -11.56 1.11 -9.00
C CYS A 40 -10.66 0.45 -10.07
N GLU A 41 -9.56 1.10 -10.46
CA GLU A 41 -8.57 0.54 -11.37
C GLU A 41 -7.61 -0.41 -10.64
N LEU A 42 -7.62 -0.40 -9.30
CA LEU A 42 -6.71 -1.15 -8.44
C LEU A 42 -7.42 -2.38 -7.86
N LYS A 43 -6.91 -3.57 -8.19
CA LYS A 43 -7.37 -4.84 -7.60
C LYS A 43 -6.27 -5.46 -6.74
N LYS A 44 -6.50 -5.49 -5.42
CA LYS A 44 -5.61 -6.16 -4.46
C LYS A 44 -5.43 -7.64 -4.84
N ASN A 45 -4.19 -8.10 -4.86
CA ASN A 45 -3.85 -9.50 -5.13
C ASN A 45 -3.33 -10.20 -3.87
N LYS A 46 -2.16 -9.80 -3.36
CA LYS A 46 -1.53 -10.37 -2.16
C LYS A 46 -0.94 -9.28 -1.25
N THR A 47 -0.69 -9.61 0.00
CA THR A 47 0.02 -8.72 0.94
C THR A 47 1.51 -8.99 0.88
N TYR A 48 2.32 -7.94 0.71
CA TYR A 48 3.78 -8.04 0.78
C TYR A 48 4.30 -7.80 2.19
N SER A 49 3.78 -6.81 2.91
CA SER A 49 4.22 -6.48 4.26
C SER A 49 3.14 -5.72 5.03
N CYS A 50 2.94 -6.07 6.30
CA CYS A 50 2.00 -5.42 7.22
C CYS A 50 2.85 -4.80 8.37
N ARG A 51 2.80 -3.48 8.53
CA ARG A 51 3.45 -2.73 9.63
C ARG A 51 2.40 -1.91 10.37
N ARG A 52 2.77 -1.36 11.54
CA ARG A 52 1.85 -0.66 12.44
C ARG A 52 1.05 0.47 11.77
N PHE A 53 1.69 1.22 10.87
CA PHE A 53 1.13 2.43 10.26
C PHE A 53 0.91 2.34 8.74
N TRP A 54 1.34 1.25 8.12
CA TRP A 54 1.21 1.06 6.68
C TRP A 54 1.22 -0.41 6.31
N VAL A 55 0.56 -0.73 5.20
CA VAL A 55 0.56 -2.06 4.59
C VAL A 55 0.95 -1.92 3.13
N VAL A 56 1.79 -2.81 2.63
CA VAL A 56 2.11 -2.88 1.20
C VAL A 56 1.41 -4.09 0.61
N TYR A 57 0.59 -3.84 -0.41
CA TYR A 57 -0.08 -4.86 -1.21
C TYR A 57 0.56 -4.96 -2.58
N GLU A 58 0.59 -6.17 -3.14
CA GLU A 58 0.62 -6.35 -4.58
C GLU A 58 -0.77 -6.04 -5.12
N VAL A 59 -0.83 -5.21 -6.15
CA VAL A 59 -2.06 -4.76 -6.77
C VAL A 59 -1.95 -4.92 -8.28
N LEU A 60 -2.99 -5.49 -8.88
CA LEU A 60 -3.19 -5.44 -10.31
C LEU A 60 -3.82 -4.09 -10.65
N TRP A 61 -3.08 -3.23 -11.34
CA TRP A 61 -3.56 -1.96 -11.85
C TRP A 61 -4.00 -2.10 -13.30
N ASN A 62 -5.26 -1.81 -13.57
CA ASN A 62 -5.84 -1.72 -14.91
C ASN A 62 -5.84 -0.25 -15.35
N GLU A 63 -4.75 0.17 -16.00
CA GLU A 63 -4.64 1.50 -16.59
C GLU A 63 -5.47 1.52 -17.89
N GLY A 64 -6.75 1.85 -17.76
CA GLY A 64 -7.71 1.74 -18.86
C GLY A 64 -8.05 0.28 -19.22
N LYS A 65 -8.46 0.06 -20.48
CA LYS A 65 -8.99 -1.24 -20.93
C LYS A 65 -7.91 -2.25 -21.35
N GLU A 66 -6.72 -1.79 -21.70
CA GLU A 66 -5.73 -2.60 -22.41
C GLU A 66 -4.41 -2.79 -21.66
N ASN A 67 -4.09 -1.92 -20.69
CA ASN A 67 -2.85 -2.03 -19.93
C ASN A 67 -3.12 -2.58 -18.54
N ARG A 68 -2.56 -3.77 -18.29
CA ARG A 68 -2.55 -4.40 -16.97
C ARG A 68 -1.11 -4.51 -16.48
N GLN A 69 -0.86 -3.99 -15.29
CA GLN A 69 0.45 -4.11 -14.66
C GLN A 69 0.32 -4.46 -13.17
N ILE A 70 1.30 -5.21 -12.69
CA ILE A 70 1.43 -5.53 -11.27
C ILE A 70 2.26 -4.42 -10.63
N VAL A 71 1.70 -3.76 -9.63
CA VAL A 71 2.35 -2.69 -8.88
C VAL A 71 2.30 -2.97 -7.38
N ALA A 72 3.21 -2.34 -6.63
CA ALA A 72 3.13 -2.31 -5.18
C ALA A 72 2.34 -1.07 -4.73
N ALA A 73 1.28 -1.28 -3.94
CA ALA A 73 0.51 -0.20 -3.33
C ALA A 73 0.79 -0.14 -1.84
N LYS A 74 1.41 0.96 -1.40
CA LYS A 74 1.54 1.29 0.03
C LYS A 74 0.27 2.00 0.48
N VAL A 75 -0.49 1.35 1.35
CA VAL A 75 -1.69 1.90 1.97
C VAL A 75 -1.31 2.45 3.34
N VAL A 76 -1.59 3.74 3.52
CA VAL A 76 -1.44 4.43 4.80
C VAL A 76 -2.83 4.64 5.40
N ASP A 77 -2.98 4.32 6.67
CA ASP A 77 -4.18 4.66 7.42
C ASP A 77 -4.06 6.13 7.83
N ASN A 78 -4.84 7.01 7.21
CA ASN A 78 -4.82 8.46 7.50
C ASN A 78 -5.38 8.81 8.89
N ALA A 79 -5.65 7.81 9.73
CA ALA A 79 -6.40 7.99 10.97
C ALA A 79 -5.63 8.65 12.12
N ASP A 80 -4.29 8.65 12.15
CA ASP A 80 -3.65 8.74 13.46
C ASP A 80 -3.02 10.09 13.84
N THR A 81 -2.42 10.91 12.96
CA THR A 81 -1.85 12.22 13.38
C THR A 81 -1.66 13.22 12.23
N GLN A 82 -1.59 14.53 12.54
CA GLN A 82 -1.11 15.55 11.57
C GLN A 82 0.32 15.26 11.06
N GLU A 83 1.11 14.57 11.89
CA GLU A 83 2.47 14.17 11.56
C GLU A 83 2.51 13.08 10.49
N SER A 84 1.65 12.06 10.57
CA SER A 84 1.60 11.00 9.55
C SER A 84 1.19 11.55 8.17
N VAL A 85 0.25 12.49 8.15
CA VAL A 85 -0.16 13.20 6.93
C VAL A 85 0.99 14.03 6.35
N ARG A 86 1.74 14.74 7.21
CA ARG A 86 2.90 15.53 6.78
C ARG A 86 4.01 14.66 6.20
N ASP A 87 4.30 13.54 6.84
CA ASP A 87 5.36 12.63 6.41
C ASP A 87 4.97 11.91 5.10
N PHE A 88 3.70 11.51 4.97
CA PHE A 88 3.17 10.99 3.72
C PHE A 88 3.28 12.01 2.58
N LYS A 89 2.92 13.29 2.85
CA LYS A 89 3.09 14.36 1.85
C LYS A 89 4.54 14.54 1.42
N ARG A 90 5.49 14.47 2.35
CA ARG A 90 6.93 14.56 2.06
C ARG A 90 7.41 13.39 1.19
N GLU A 91 6.97 12.17 1.51
CA GLU A 91 7.30 10.97 0.73
C GLU A 91 6.79 11.11 -0.71
N VAL A 92 5.52 11.46 -0.91
CA VAL A 92 4.92 11.63 -2.24
C VAL A 92 5.64 12.72 -3.04
N ASN A 93 5.91 13.87 -2.42
CA ASN A 93 6.63 14.96 -3.09
C ASN A 93 8.02 14.50 -3.53
N THR A 94 8.73 13.78 -2.67
CA THR A 94 10.07 13.25 -2.99
C THR A 94 10.01 12.32 -4.19
N LEU A 95 9.07 11.37 -4.19
CA LEU A 95 8.86 10.41 -5.27
C LEU A 95 8.43 11.06 -6.60
N ARG A 96 7.63 12.12 -6.57
CA ARG A 96 7.28 12.90 -7.77
C ARG A 96 8.48 13.65 -8.35
N THR A 97 9.40 14.10 -7.49
CA THR A 97 10.60 14.85 -7.91
C THR A 97 11.78 13.97 -8.28
N SER A 98 11.80 12.69 -7.89
CA SER A 98 12.87 11.73 -8.22
C SER A 98 12.77 11.30 -9.69
N GLN A 99 13.06 12.24 -10.60
CA GLN A 99 13.16 11.99 -12.04
C GLN A 99 14.58 11.57 -12.46
N TYR A 100 15.55 11.77 -11.56
CA TYR A 100 16.95 11.43 -11.74
C TYR A 100 17.22 10.08 -11.05
N CYS A 101 17.68 9.07 -11.80
CA CYS A 101 17.99 7.68 -11.34
C CYS A 101 16.83 6.67 -11.40
N LYS A 102 16.08 6.63 -12.50
CA LYS A 102 15.02 5.62 -12.76
C LYS A 102 15.48 4.16 -12.62
N GLU A 103 16.77 3.88 -12.81
CA GLU A 103 17.33 2.52 -12.70
C GLU A 103 17.54 2.06 -11.25
N HIS A 104 17.63 2.99 -10.30
CA HIS A 104 18.01 2.69 -8.91
C HIS A 104 16.99 3.18 -7.88
N ILE A 105 16.02 3.97 -8.32
CA ILE A 105 14.93 4.47 -7.49
C ILE A 105 13.64 3.83 -7.99
N ILE A 106 12.83 3.35 -7.05
CA ILE A 106 11.52 2.78 -7.36
C ILE A 106 10.66 3.79 -8.14
N GLN A 107 10.06 3.34 -9.23
CA GLN A 107 9.16 4.18 -10.01
C GLN A 107 7.88 4.44 -9.23
N PHE A 108 7.54 5.72 -9.10
CA PHE A 108 6.27 6.15 -8.54
C PHE A 108 5.24 6.34 -9.66
N TYR A 109 4.12 5.63 -9.56
CA TYR A 109 3.07 5.66 -10.58
C TYR A 109 1.96 6.67 -10.28
N GLY A 110 1.62 6.88 -9.00
CA GLY A 110 0.59 7.84 -8.62
C GLY A 110 -0.05 7.55 -7.27
N LEU A 111 -0.99 8.42 -6.91
CA LEU A 111 -1.80 8.29 -5.71
C LEU A 111 -3.23 7.84 -6.01
N SER A 112 -3.81 7.09 -5.09
CA SER A 112 -5.24 6.77 -5.07
C SER A 112 -5.80 6.94 -3.67
N GLN A 113 -7.07 7.33 -3.59
CA GLN A 113 -7.81 7.48 -2.35
C GLN A 113 -8.98 6.49 -2.34
N SER A 114 -9.09 5.69 -1.26
CA SER A 114 -10.28 4.87 -1.05
C SER A 114 -11.47 5.79 -0.76
N ILE A 115 -12.58 5.56 -1.45
CA ILE A 115 -13.87 6.25 -1.23
C ILE A 115 -14.53 5.72 0.05
#